data_AF-A0A2P4PNY1-F1
#
_entry.id   AF-A0A2P4PNY1-F1
#
_cell.length_a   1.000
_cell.length_b   1.000
_cell.length_c   1.000
_cell.angle_alpha   90.00
_cell.angle_beta   90.00
_cell.angle_gamma   90.00
#
_symmetry.space_group_name_H-M   'P 1'
#
loop_
_entity.id
_entity.type
_entity.pdbx_description
1 polymer ?
#
loop_
_entity_poly.entity_id
_entity_poly.type
_entity_poly.pdbx_seq_one_letter_code
_entity_poly.pdbx_strand_id
1 'polypeptide(L)'
;MMKVLKTLMFKVLLSSLSFCLDTINKKFEQEFLISIPNNLRQLIIDFPQNSIGTYQRGALINTTTWERLCKTIQEQNKLKIFKINSFQTLSNNVLLSLEIQKHSLVHIEFKNIRFNNVDLKDFNNLYNLGYLKFECCKGILLNQ
;
A
#
# COMPACT_ATOMS: atom_id res chain seq x y z
N MET A 1 -6.31 -20.17 -20.87
CA MET A 1 -5.82 -20.22 -19.46
C MET A 1 -6.33 -19.07 -18.58
N MET A 2 -6.31 -17.80 -19.01
CA MET A 2 -6.79 -16.64 -18.20
C MET A 2 -8.26 -16.67 -17.74
N LYS A 3 -9.15 -17.37 -18.45
CA LYS A 3 -10.58 -17.47 -18.05
C LYS A 3 -10.83 -18.45 -16.89
N VAL A 4 -9.95 -19.43 -16.67
CA VAL A 4 -10.15 -20.46 -15.63
C VAL A 4 -9.78 -19.92 -14.24
N LEU A 5 -8.78 -19.04 -14.15
CA LEU A 5 -8.44 -18.31 -12.90
C LEU A 5 -9.53 -17.31 -12.48
N LYS A 6 -10.26 -16.71 -13.44
CA LYS A 6 -11.34 -15.74 -13.15
C LYS A 6 -12.53 -16.35 -12.39
N THR A 7 -12.75 -17.66 -12.54
CA THR A 7 -13.96 -18.31 -12.01
C THR A 7 -13.69 -19.21 -10.79
N LEU A 8 -12.45 -19.68 -10.59
CA LEU A 8 -12.15 -20.71 -9.59
C LEU A 8 -11.46 -20.26 -8.29
N MET A 9 -11.02 -18.99 -8.12
CA MET A 9 -10.21 -18.59 -6.94
C MET A 9 -10.69 -17.39 -6.10
N PHE A 10 -11.75 -16.66 -6.47
CA PHE A 10 -12.19 -15.47 -5.71
C PHE A 10 -13.42 -15.68 -4.80
N LYS A 11 -13.89 -16.93 -4.67
CA LYS A 11 -14.92 -17.32 -3.68
C LYS A 11 -14.32 -17.94 -2.42
N VAL A 12 -13.04 -17.71 -2.18
CA VAL A 12 -12.42 -17.86 -0.86
C VAL A 12 -12.49 -16.48 -0.22
N LEU A 13 -13.02 -16.40 1.02
CA LEU A 13 -12.98 -15.19 1.84
C LEU A 13 -11.52 -14.81 2.14
N LEU A 14 -10.83 -14.23 1.17
CA LEU A 14 -9.52 -13.64 1.34
C LEU A 14 -9.68 -12.54 2.38
N SER A 15 -9.16 -12.80 3.58
CA SER A 15 -9.10 -11.82 4.67
C SER A 15 -7.73 -11.14 4.74
N SER A 16 -6.74 -11.70 4.05
CA SER A 16 -5.40 -11.15 3.94
C SER A 16 -4.91 -11.29 2.51
N LEU A 17 -4.23 -10.27 2.01
CA LEU A 17 -3.55 -10.28 0.73
C LEU A 17 -2.14 -9.70 0.92
N SER A 18 -1.14 -10.46 0.45
CA SER A 18 0.26 -10.04 0.37
C SER A 18 0.75 -10.25 -1.05
N PHE A 19 1.30 -9.21 -1.67
CA PHE A 19 1.82 -9.32 -3.03
C PHE A 19 2.99 -8.36 -3.27
N CYS A 20 3.81 -8.74 -4.23
CA CYS A 20 4.97 -7.99 -4.68
C CYS A 20 4.65 -7.36 -6.04
N LEU A 21 4.81 -6.04 -6.16
CA LEU A 21 4.59 -5.28 -7.38
C LEU A 21 5.90 -5.13 -8.14
N ASP A 22 6.09 -5.94 -9.20
CA ASP A 22 7.16 -5.76 -10.16
C ASP A 22 6.88 -4.61 -11.15
N THR A 23 7.57 -3.48 -10.91
CA THR A 23 7.51 -2.25 -11.72
C THR A 23 7.80 -2.41 -13.22
N ILE A 24 8.31 -3.58 -13.65
CA ILE A 24 8.57 -3.90 -15.06
C ILE A 24 7.27 -4.23 -15.81
N ASN A 25 6.26 -4.85 -15.17
CA ASN A 25 5.02 -5.26 -15.84
C ASN A 25 3.78 -4.45 -15.41
N LYS A 26 3.82 -3.16 -15.71
CA LYS A 26 2.83 -2.15 -15.29
C LYS A 26 1.37 -2.51 -15.60
N LYS A 27 1.09 -3.27 -16.67
CA LYS A 27 -0.28 -3.60 -17.09
C LYS A 27 -0.92 -4.67 -16.18
N PHE A 28 -0.15 -5.71 -15.85
CA PHE A 28 -0.62 -6.78 -14.98
C PHE A 28 -0.92 -6.26 -13.56
N GLU A 29 -0.02 -5.45 -13.02
CA GLU A 29 -0.16 -4.83 -11.70
C GLU A 29 -1.41 -3.96 -11.58
N GLN A 30 -1.64 -3.16 -12.63
CA GLN A 30 -2.78 -2.30 -12.73
C GLN A 30 -4.09 -3.10 -12.73
N GLU A 31 -4.18 -4.15 -13.54
CA GLU A 31 -5.36 -5.03 -13.57
C GLU A 31 -5.52 -5.82 -12.27
N PHE A 32 -4.42 -6.20 -11.62
CA PHE A 32 -4.41 -6.91 -10.35
C PHE A 32 -5.02 -6.09 -9.21
N LEU A 33 -4.63 -4.82 -9.06
CA LEU A 33 -5.18 -3.93 -8.01
C LEU A 33 -6.70 -3.75 -8.11
N ILE A 34 -7.27 -3.78 -9.32
CA ILE A 34 -8.72 -3.72 -9.55
C ILE A 34 -9.41 -5.02 -9.13
N SER A 35 -8.72 -6.15 -9.19
CA SER A 35 -9.27 -7.46 -8.83
C SER A 35 -9.23 -7.75 -7.33
N ILE A 36 -8.66 -6.85 -6.51
CA ILE A 36 -8.53 -7.05 -5.08
C ILE A 36 -9.92 -6.98 -4.42
N PRO A 37 -10.31 -8.00 -3.63
CA PRO A 37 -11.56 -7.96 -2.87
C PRO A 37 -11.62 -6.76 -1.93
N ASN A 38 -12.83 -6.22 -1.73
CA ASN A 38 -13.09 -5.01 -0.93
C ASN A 38 -13.34 -5.29 0.57
N ASN A 39 -13.00 -6.49 1.04
CA ASN A 39 -13.29 -6.99 2.38
C ASN A 39 -12.06 -7.56 3.09
N LEU A 40 -10.86 -7.19 2.64
CA LEU A 40 -9.62 -7.58 3.29
C LEU A 40 -9.57 -7.00 4.71
N ARG A 41 -9.04 -7.81 5.63
CA ARG A 41 -8.60 -7.38 6.96
C ARG A 41 -7.13 -6.98 6.95
N GLN A 42 -6.34 -7.52 6.03
CA GLN A 42 -4.92 -7.25 5.93
C GLN A 42 -4.51 -7.03 4.47
N LEU A 43 -3.77 -5.95 4.23
CA LEU A 43 -3.17 -5.62 2.95
C LEU A 43 -1.68 -5.38 3.16
N ILE A 44 -0.86 -6.22 2.54
CA ILE A 44 0.61 -6.14 2.57
C ILE A 44 1.08 -5.96 1.13
N ILE A 45 1.88 -4.91 0.91
CA ILE A 45 2.38 -4.56 -0.42
C ILE A 45 3.89 -4.43 -0.34
N ASP A 46 4.58 -5.15 -1.21
CA ASP A 46 6.02 -4.99 -1.39
C ASP A 46 6.31 -4.44 -2.78
N PHE A 47 7.06 -3.34 -2.84
CA PHE A 47 7.68 -2.83 -4.04
C PHE A 47 9.17 -3.16 -3.94
N PRO A 48 9.64 -4.20 -4.64
CA PRO A 48 11.00 -4.68 -4.51
C PRO A 48 11.96 -3.60 -4.96
N GLN A 49 13.14 -3.57 -4.35
CA GLN A 49 14.24 -2.77 -4.85
C GLN A 49 14.64 -3.35 -6.21
N ASN A 50 14.53 -2.59 -7.29
CA ASN A 50 15.10 -3.01 -8.57
C ASN A 50 16.62 -3.10 -8.39
N SER A 51 17.13 -4.32 -8.21
CA SER A 51 18.55 -4.63 -8.04
C SER A 51 19.26 -4.67 -9.39
N ILE A 52 19.11 -3.61 -10.18
CA ILE A 52 19.92 -3.41 -11.38
C ILE A 52 20.80 -2.20 -11.11
N GLY A 53 22.08 -2.49 -10.86
CA GLY A 53 23.10 -1.50 -10.55
C GLY A 53 23.24 -0.44 -11.64
N THR A 54 23.86 0.67 -11.23
CA THR A 54 24.22 1.85 -12.04
C THR A 54 23.05 2.78 -12.40
N TYR A 55 22.94 3.87 -11.65
CA TYR A 55 22.44 5.20 -12.05
C TYR A 55 21.14 5.33 -12.88
N GLN A 56 20.35 4.28 -13.01
CA GLN A 56 19.02 4.36 -13.59
C GLN A 56 18.02 4.44 -12.45
N ARG A 57 17.63 5.70 -12.19
CA ARG A 57 16.40 6.15 -11.52
C ARG A 57 15.40 4.98 -11.45
N GLY A 58 15.33 4.32 -10.28
CA GLY A 58 14.48 3.16 -10.06
C GLY A 58 13.09 3.42 -10.64
N ALA A 59 12.54 2.44 -11.37
CA ALA A 59 11.33 2.61 -12.15
C ALA A 59 10.26 3.28 -11.28
N LEU A 60 10.01 4.57 -11.53
CA LEU A 60 9.05 5.33 -10.73
C LEU A 60 7.72 4.59 -10.80
N ILE A 61 7.17 4.26 -9.64
CA ILE A 61 5.77 3.90 -9.51
C ILE A 61 5.02 5.07 -10.13
N ASN A 62 4.31 4.80 -11.23
CA ASN A 62 3.60 5.85 -11.92
C ASN A 62 2.42 6.33 -11.06
N THR A 63 1.95 7.53 -11.33
CA THR A 63 0.80 8.14 -10.65
C THR A 63 -0.40 7.19 -10.66
N THR A 64 -0.63 6.49 -11.77
CA THR A 64 -1.72 5.52 -11.93
C THR A 64 -1.67 4.36 -10.94
N THR A 65 -0.49 3.81 -10.62
CA THR A 65 -0.36 2.72 -9.65
C THR A 65 -0.65 3.23 -8.23
N TRP A 66 -0.21 4.44 -7.88
CA TRP A 66 -0.57 5.06 -6.60
C TRP A 66 -2.06 5.35 -6.50
N GLU A 67 -2.68 5.91 -7.54
CA GLU A 67 -4.12 6.17 -7.60
C GLU A 67 -4.93 4.88 -7.40
N ARG A 68 -4.51 3.79 -8.05
CA ARG A 68 -5.16 2.49 -7.90
C ARG A 68 -4.99 1.93 -6.50
N LEU A 69 -3.79 2.03 -5.91
CA LEU A 69 -3.59 1.64 -4.52
C LEU A 69 -4.50 2.43 -3.58
N CYS A 70 -4.58 3.76 -3.77
CA CYS A 70 -5.46 4.61 -2.99
C CYS A 70 -6.91 4.11 -3.10
N LYS A 71 -7.38 3.86 -4.33
CA LYS A 71 -8.72 3.31 -4.57
C LYS A 71 -8.93 1.96 -3.89
N THR A 72 -7.98 1.04 -4.01
CA THR A 72 -8.04 -0.29 -3.36
C THR A 72 -8.16 -0.14 -1.84
N ILE A 73 -7.41 0.77 -1.20
CA ILE A 73 -7.48 1.04 0.24
C ILE A 73 -8.84 1.65 0.60
N GLN A 74 -9.29 2.64 -0.16
CA GLN A 74 -10.57 3.35 0.07
C GLN A 74 -11.77 2.42 0.00
N GLU A 75 -11.76 1.47 -0.94
CA GLU A 75 -12.85 0.52 -1.15
C GLU A 75 -12.87 -0.60 -0.10
N GLN A 76 -11.84 -0.74 0.76
CA GLN A 76 -11.89 -1.73 1.84
C GLN A 76 -12.92 -1.35 2.90
N ASN A 77 -13.68 -2.34 3.38
CA ASN A 77 -14.68 -2.13 4.42
C ASN A 77 -14.20 -2.51 5.84
N LYS A 78 -13.12 -3.28 5.95
CA LYS A 78 -12.69 -3.93 7.21
C LYS A 78 -11.17 -3.99 7.37
N LEU A 79 -10.45 -3.09 6.72
CA LEU A 79 -8.99 -3.11 6.72
C LEU A 79 -8.46 -2.82 8.14
N LYS A 80 -7.79 -3.79 8.74
CA LYS A 80 -7.21 -3.71 10.09
C LYS A 80 -5.70 -3.51 10.04
N ILE A 81 -5.04 -4.16 9.09
CA ILE A 81 -3.59 -4.18 8.97
C ILE A 81 -3.20 -3.67 7.59
N PHE A 82 -2.39 -2.62 7.56
CA PHE A 82 -1.76 -2.14 6.35
C PHE A 82 -0.24 -2.20 6.49
N LYS A 83 0.43 -2.82 5.52
CA LYS A 83 1.89 -2.83 5.47
C LYS A 83 2.35 -2.50 4.07
N ILE A 84 3.36 -1.66 3.99
CA ILE A 84 3.97 -1.30 2.72
C ILE A 84 5.48 -1.22 2.85
N ASN A 85 6.17 -1.95 1.97
CA ASN A 85 7.59 -1.84 1.75
C ASN A 85 7.80 -1.19 0.38
N SER A 86 8.48 -0.05 0.32
CA SER A 86 8.76 0.62 -0.94
C SER A 86 9.99 1.49 -0.84
N PHE A 87 10.90 1.40 -1.81
CA PHE A 87 12.12 2.22 -1.89
C PHE A 87 11.88 3.59 -2.55
N GLN A 88 10.61 4.03 -2.61
CA GLN A 88 10.17 5.24 -3.33
C GLN A 88 9.54 6.27 -2.40
N THR A 89 9.26 7.45 -2.97
CA THR A 89 8.47 8.46 -2.25
C THR A 89 7.01 8.03 -2.21
N LEU A 90 6.44 7.90 -1.01
CA LEU A 90 5.04 7.58 -0.81
C LEU A 90 4.18 8.80 -1.16
N SER A 91 3.13 8.57 -1.94
CA SER A 91 2.14 9.61 -2.22
C SER A 91 1.33 9.95 -0.97
N ASN A 92 1.17 11.24 -0.65
CA ASN A 92 0.35 11.69 0.48
C ASN A 92 -1.12 11.23 0.34
N ASN A 93 -1.60 10.96 -0.89
CA ASN A 93 -2.93 10.40 -1.12
C ASN A 93 -3.11 9.00 -0.51
N VAL A 94 -2.03 8.24 -0.34
CA VAL A 94 -2.09 6.94 0.36
C VAL A 94 -2.44 7.16 1.83
N LEU A 95 -1.86 8.18 2.47
CA LEU A 95 -2.17 8.51 3.87
C LEU A 95 -3.62 8.99 4.03
N LEU A 96 -4.08 9.86 3.14
CA LEU A 96 -5.50 10.28 3.10
C LEU A 96 -6.44 9.08 2.92
N SER A 97 -6.03 8.09 2.11
CA SER A 97 -6.82 6.87 1.91
C SER A 97 -6.86 5.98 3.16
N LEU A 98 -5.79 5.96 3.95
CA LEU A 98 -5.76 5.26 5.24
C LEU A 98 -6.64 5.96 6.28
N GLU A 99 -6.73 7.29 6.27
CA GLU A 99 -7.59 8.04 7.18
C GLU A 99 -9.08 7.70 7.02
N ILE A 100 -9.53 7.37 5.80
CA ILE A 100 -10.89 6.87 5.56
C ILE A 100 -11.16 5.57 6.34
N GLN A 101 -10.11 4.78 6.62
CA GLN A 101 -10.15 3.55 7.41
C GLN A 101 -9.90 3.79 8.91
N LYS A 102 -10.03 5.02 9.41
CA LYS A 102 -9.72 5.41 10.80
C LYS A 102 -10.39 4.59 11.91
N HIS A 103 -11.56 4.02 11.65
CA HIS A 103 -12.28 3.20 12.63
C HIS A 103 -11.93 1.71 12.56
N SER A 104 -11.23 1.26 11.52
CA SER A 104 -10.91 -0.15 11.30
C SER A 104 -9.42 -0.46 11.45
N LEU A 105 -8.55 0.48 11.05
CA LEU A 105 -7.09 0.30 11.10
C LEU A 105 -6.58 0.24 12.53
N VAL A 106 -5.83 -0.82 12.83
CA VAL A 106 -5.18 -1.07 14.12
C VAL A 106 -3.66 -1.19 14.02
N HIS A 107 -3.14 -1.51 12.84
CA HIS A 107 -1.71 -1.75 12.62
C HIS A 107 -1.27 -1.17 11.29
N ILE A 108 -0.23 -0.33 11.32
CA ILE A 108 0.41 0.22 10.14
C ILE A 108 1.91 0.01 10.22
N GLU A 109 2.49 -0.50 9.14
CA GLU A 109 3.94 -0.63 8.98
C GLU A 109 4.40 -0.03 7.64
N PHE A 110 5.31 0.94 7.73
CA PHE A 110 6.01 1.51 6.59
C PHE A 110 7.47 1.07 6.61
N LYS A 111 7.96 0.57 5.49
CA LYS A 111 9.34 0.10 5.34
C LYS A 111 9.99 0.68 4.08
N ASN A 112 11.22 1.19 4.22
CA ASN A 112 12.08 1.76 3.16
C ASN A 112 11.55 3.03 2.45
N ILE A 113 10.49 3.66 2.98
CA ILE A 113 9.76 4.75 2.33
C ILE A 113 10.38 6.13 2.54
N ARG A 114 10.32 6.99 1.51
CA ARG A 114 10.48 8.45 1.68
C ARG A 114 9.10 9.12 1.75
N PHE A 115 8.84 9.91 2.77
CA PHE A 115 7.64 10.73 2.88
C PHE A 115 7.91 12.13 2.32
N ASN A 116 6.85 12.80 1.84
CA ASN A 116 6.92 14.19 1.40
C ASN A 116 6.35 15.10 2.50
N ASN A 117 7.15 15.34 3.54
CA ASN A 117 6.83 16.16 4.70
C ASN A 117 5.55 15.72 5.42
N VAL A 118 5.56 14.51 5.96
CA VAL A 118 4.43 13.97 6.73
C VAL A 118 4.66 14.22 8.21
N ASP A 119 3.63 14.74 8.89
CA ASP A 119 3.65 14.95 10.34
C ASP A 119 3.14 13.67 11.02
N LEU A 120 3.75 13.29 12.14
CA LEU A 120 3.23 12.21 12.98
C LEU A 120 1.80 12.49 13.46
N LYS A 121 1.40 13.77 13.60
CA LYS A 121 0.05 14.16 13.97
C LYS A 121 -1.01 13.70 12.97
N ASP A 122 -0.65 13.48 11.70
CA ASP A 122 -1.56 12.99 10.68
C ASP A 122 -2.14 11.61 11.03
N PHE A 123 -1.45 10.83 11.87
CA PHE A 123 -1.90 9.51 12.31
C PHE A 123 -2.80 9.55 13.56
N ASN A 124 -2.94 10.70 14.24
CA ASN A 124 -3.80 10.83 15.42
C ASN A 124 -5.29 10.65 15.10
N ASN A 125 -5.67 10.89 13.84
CA ASN A 125 -7.04 10.70 13.37
C ASN A 125 -7.43 9.22 13.22
N LEU A 126 -6.46 8.29 13.35
CA LEU A 126 -6.69 6.85 13.29
C LEU A 126 -7.00 6.30 14.68
N TYR A 127 -8.25 6.42 15.11
CA TYR A 127 -8.67 6.21 16.50
C TYR A 127 -8.37 4.83 17.10
N ASN A 128 -8.30 3.80 16.26
CA ASN A 128 -8.04 2.43 16.70
C ASN A 128 -6.59 1.97 16.48
N LEU A 129 -5.70 2.87 16.04
CA LEU A 129 -4.30 2.56 15.76
C LEU A 129 -3.55 2.21 17.05
N GLY A 130 -3.27 0.93 17.26
CA GLY A 130 -2.50 0.42 18.40
C GLY A 130 -1.03 0.14 18.05
N TYR A 131 -0.68 0.11 16.77
CA TYR A 131 0.67 -0.16 16.30
C TYR A 131 1.02 0.66 15.07
N LEU A 132 2.08 1.46 15.17
CA LEU A 132 2.65 2.24 14.08
C LEU A 132 4.16 2.02 14.06
N LYS A 133 4.69 1.54 12.92
CA LYS A 133 6.12 1.31 12.75
C LYS A 133 6.63 1.96 11.47
N PHE A 134 7.79 2.59 11.59
CA PHE A 134 8.59 3.12 10.50
C PHE A 134 9.95 2.44 10.50
N GLU A 135 10.28 1.69 9.45
CA GLU A 135 11.56 1.00 9.28
C GLU A 135 12.30 1.60 8.09
N CYS A 136 13.50 2.15 8.30
CA CYS A 136 14.30 2.75 7.23
C CYS A 136 13.57 3.87 6.46
N CYS A 137 12.66 4.59 7.12
CA CYS A 137 11.91 5.70 6.51
C CYS A 137 12.65 7.04 6.59
N LYS A 138 12.33 7.96 5.66
CA LYS A 138 12.86 9.34 5.63
C LYS A 138 11.72 10.34 5.40
N GLY A 139 11.91 11.61 5.76
CA GLY A 139 10.94 12.69 5.47
C GLY A 139 9.74 12.75 6.42
N ILE A 140 9.85 12.12 7.60
CA ILE A 140 8.89 12.26 8.71
C ILE A 140 9.33 13.46 9.55
N LEU A 141 8.43 14.39 9.80
CA LEU A 141 8.68 15.53 10.66
C LEU A 141 8.32 15.15 12.11
N LEU A 142 9.31 15.19 13.00
CA LEU A 142 9.13 14.98 14.44
C LEU A 142 8.88 16.35 15.07
N ASN A 143 7.61 16.73 15.20
CA ASN A 143 7.16 17.99 15.81
C ASN A 143 7.66 19.27 15.10
N GLN A 144 6.76 19.91 14.36
CA GLN A 144 6.71 21.37 14.28
C GLN A 144 5.48 21.88 15.05
#